data_AF-A0A6G5A5M0-F1
#
_entry.id   AF-A0A6G5A5M0-F1
#
_cell.length_a   1.000
_cell.length_b   1.000
_cell.length_c   1.000
_cell.angle_alpha   90.00
_cell.angle_beta   90.00
_cell.angle_gamma   90.00
#
_symmetry.space_group_name_H-M   'P 1'
#
loop_
_entity.id
_entity.type
_entity.pdbx_description
1 polymer ?
#
loop_
_entity_poly.entity_id
_entity_poly.type
_entity_poly.pdbx_seq_one_letter_code
_entity_poly.pdbx_strand_id
1 'polypeptide(L)'
;MMLCAYLASTFLWTLFCSHHCKLLPPNKGVLKDGMTFNSTDPCLQYVCQRGTLTTKECIGAKVGKCAIPKSIKKFSYPACCGQMVCTGH
;
A
#
# COMPACT_ATOMS: atom_id res chain seq x y z
N MET A 1 -10.56 14.66 5.38
CA MET A 1 -11.14 15.86 4.73
C MET A 1 -11.12 15.60 3.23
N MET A 2 -12.02 14.75 2.70
CA MET A 2 -13.43 15.04 2.34
C MET A 2 -13.51 16.19 1.32
N LEU A 3 -13.18 15.88 0.06
CA LEU A 3 -13.53 16.71 -1.10
C LEU A 3 -14.34 15.94 -2.16
N CYS A 4 -14.62 14.64 -1.96
CA CYS A 4 -15.46 13.86 -2.88
C CYS A 4 -16.97 13.95 -2.57
N ALA A 5 -17.37 14.49 -1.42
CA ALA A 5 -18.78 14.45 -0.97
C ALA A 5 -19.60 15.69 -1.39
N TYR A 6 -18.99 16.73 -1.97
CA TYR A 6 -19.67 18.03 -2.18
C TYR A 6 -20.11 18.31 -3.62
N LEU A 7 -19.89 17.40 -4.58
CA LEU A 7 -20.30 17.59 -5.97
C LEU A 7 -20.98 16.34 -6.53
N ALA A 8 -22.09 15.94 -5.88
CA ALA A 8 -22.92 14.80 -6.26
C ALA A 8 -23.88 15.08 -7.46
N SER A 9 -23.60 16.11 -8.28
CA SER A 9 -24.55 16.58 -9.31
C SER A 9 -24.13 16.32 -10.77
N THR A 10 -22.97 15.69 -11.03
CA THR A 10 -22.56 15.33 -12.39
C THR A 10 -22.22 13.85 -12.49
N PHE A 11 -23.05 13.10 -13.23
CA PHE A 11 -22.93 11.65 -13.49
C PHE A 11 -21.55 11.20 -14.04
N LEU A 12 -20.71 12.13 -14.50
CA LEU A 12 -19.38 11.87 -15.06
C LEU A 12 -18.24 11.85 -14.01
N TRP A 13 -18.49 12.26 -12.76
CA TRP A 13 -17.44 12.44 -11.74
C TRP A 13 -17.15 11.22 -10.86
N THR A 14 -18.08 10.30 -10.70
CA THR A 14 -17.87 9.03 -9.97
C THR A 14 -16.84 8.13 -10.67
N LEU A 15 -16.76 8.22 -12.00
CA LEU A 15 -15.78 7.49 -12.80
C LEU A 15 -14.35 8.01 -12.58
N PHE A 16 -14.15 9.33 -12.54
CA PHE A 16 -12.81 9.90 -12.35
C PHE A 16 -12.20 9.61 -10.97
N CYS A 17 -13.02 9.48 -9.92
CA CYS A 17 -12.52 9.06 -8.61
C CYS A 17 -12.23 7.56 -8.50
N SER A 18 -12.71 6.75 -9.45
CA SER A 18 -12.56 5.29 -9.44
C SER A 18 -11.26 4.80 -10.08
N HIS A 19 -10.39 5.68 -10.58
CA HIS A 19 -9.12 5.30 -11.21
C HIS A 19 -7.88 5.80 -10.47
N HIS A 20 -8.04 6.34 -9.27
CA HIS A 20 -6.92 6.86 -8.49
C HIS A 20 -7.01 6.43 -7.04
N CYS A 21 -5.91 5.93 -6.49
CA CYS A 21 -5.82 5.54 -5.10
C CYS A 21 -4.81 6.41 -4.37
N LYS A 22 -5.21 6.98 -3.24
CA LYS A 22 -4.31 7.79 -2.41
C LYS A 22 -3.54 6.90 -1.44
N LEU A 23 -2.23 7.04 -1.42
CA LEU A 23 -1.37 6.36 -0.44
C LEU A 23 -1.60 6.94 0.97
N LEU A 24 -1.66 6.07 1.96
CA LEU A 24 -1.78 6.45 3.36
C LEU A 24 -0.40 6.79 3.96
N PRO A 25 -0.34 7.71 4.95
CA PRO A 25 0.90 8.00 5.68
C PRO A 25 1.52 6.72 6.25
N PRO A 26 2.86 6.54 6.17
CA PRO A 26 3.89 7.54 5.85
C PRO A 26 4.10 7.82 4.35
N ASN A 27 3.50 7.04 3.46
CA ASN A 27 3.65 7.21 2.02
C ASN A 27 2.71 8.31 1.51
N LYS A 28 3.26 9.36 0.90
CA LYS A 28 2.48 10.43 0.25
C LYS A 28 2.50 10.19 -1.26
N GLY A 29 1.33 10.10 -1.87
CA GLY A 29 1.24 9.96 -3.33
C GLY A 29 -0.16 9.56 -3.78
N VAL A 30 -0.39 9.67 -5.09
CA VAL A 30 -1.59 9.18 -5.76
C VAL A 30 -1.15 8.16 -6.81
N LEU A 31 -1.64 6.93 -6.67
CA LEU A 31 -1.47 5.88 -7.66
C LEU A 31 -2.60 5.95 -8.67
N LYS A 32 -2.28 5.74 -9.93
CA LYS A 32 -3.29 5.49 -10.97
C LYS A 32 -3.73 4.02 -10.90
N ASP A 33 -4.90 3.74 -11.43
CA ASP A 33 -5.40 2.38 -11.61
C ASP A 33 -4.38 1.50 -12.35
N GLY A 34 -4.20 0.27 -11.87
CA GLY A 34 -3.21 -0.67 -12.36
C GLY A 34 -1.78 -0.41 -11.88
N MET A 35 -1.50 0.72 -11.23
CA MET A 35 -0.17 1.02 -10.71
C MET A 35 0.09 0.36 -9.36
N THR A 36 1.36 0.00 -9.16
CA THR A 36 1.88 -0.52 -7.90
C THR A 36 2.93 0.41 -7.32
N PHE A 37 2.96 0.53 -6.00
CA PHE A 37 3.99 1.25 -5.26
C PHE A 37 4.63 0.34 -4.23
N ASN A 38 5.95 0.20 -4.31
CA ASN A 38 6.73 -0.61 -3.39
C ASN A 38 7.18 0.28 -2.23
N SER A 39 6.56 0.11 -1.07
CA SER A 39 6.99 0.83 0.12
C SER A 39 8.10 0.09 0.84
N THR A 40 8.97 0.87 1.47
CA THR A 40 10.14 0.41 2.22
C THR A 40 9.86 0.37 3.73
N ASP A 41 9.03 1.29 4.23
CA ASP A 41 8.61 1.38 5.62
C ASP A 41 7.18 1.94 5.67
N PRO A 42 6.15 1.11 5.94
CA PRO A 42 6.17 -0.35 6.13
C PRO A 42 6.57 -1.12 4.85
N CYS A 43 7.26 -2.26 5.00
CA CYS A 43 7.65 -3.12 3.86
C CYS A 43 6.44 -3.88 3.30
N LEU A 44 5.75 -3.26 2.35
CA LEU A 44 4.59 -3.82 1.67
C LEU A 44 4.42 -3.14 0.30
N GLN A 45 3.66 -3.78 -0.58
CA GLN A 45 3.32 -3.24 -1.88
C GLN A 45 1.89 -2.73 -1.87
N TYR A 46 1.71 -1.47 -2.24
CA TYR A 46 0.40 -0.90 -2.51
C TYR A 46 0.04 -1.14 -3.97
N VAL A 47 -1.18 -1.60 -4.23
CA VAL A 47 -1.71 -1.86 -5.57
C VAL A 47 -3.02 -1.09 -5.69
N CYS A 48 -3.12 -0.21 -6.68
CA CYS A 48 -4.38 0.45 -6.99
C CYS A 48 -5.12 -0.34 -8.06
N GLN A 49 -6.32 -0.82 -7.75
CA GLN A 49 -7.20 -1.49 -8.70
C GLN A 49 -8.61 -0.91 -8.60
N ARG A 50 -9.07 -0.25 -9.67
CA ARG A 50 -10.38 0.36 -9.81
C ARG A 50 -10.75 1.22 -8.59
N GLY A 51 -9.80 2.05 -8.14
CA GLY A 51 -9.98 2.97 -7.01
C GLY A 51 -9.88 2.28 -5.65
N THR A 52 -9.68 0.96 -5.61
CA THR A 52 -9.43 0.19 -4.41
C THR A 52 -7.92 0.04 -4.18
N LEU A 53 -7.44 0.58 -3.06
CA LEU A 53 -6.05 0.42 -2.64
C LEU A 53 -5.90 -0.88 -1.87
N THR A 54 -5.26 -1.88 -2.47
CA THR A 54 -4.93 -3.15 -1.83
C THR A 54 -3.48 -3.15 -1.39
N THR A 55 -3.19 -3.67 -0.20
CA THR A 55 -1.82 -3.85 0.29
C THR A 55 -1.42 -5.32 0.23
N LYS A 56 -0.32 -5.62 -0.45
CA LYS A 56 0.35 -6.92 -0.42
C LYS A 56 1.48 -6.89 0.60
N GLU A 57 1.27 -7.61 1.70
CA GLU A 57 2.29 -7.85 2.71
C GLU A 57 3.20 -9.00 2.29
N CYS A 58 4.38 -9.06 2.89
CA CYS A 58 5.29 -10.17 2.67
C CYS A 58 4.70 -11.50 3.19
N ILE A 59 4.94 -12.60 2.46
CA ILE A 59 4.50 -13.95 2.86
C ILE A 59 5.19 -14.32 4.18
N GLY A 60 4.41 -14.54 5.25
CA GLY A 60 4.95 -14.86 6.58
C GLY A 60 4.91 -13.71 7.59
N ALA A 61 4.58 -12.48 7.18
CA ALA A 61 4.50 -11.33 8.10
C ALA A 61 3.44 -11.48 9.21
N LYS A 62 2.46 -12.37 9.01
CA LYS A 62 1.40 -12.71 9.99
C LYS A 62 1.60 -14.05 10.69
N VAL A 63 2.68 -14.77 10.38
CA VAL A 63 2.95 -16.09 10.94
C VAL A 63 3.78 -15.91 12.22
N GLY A 64 3.14 -16.06 13.38
CA GLY A 64 3.83 -16.02 14.67
C GLY A 64 4.50 -14.68 15.01
N LYS A 65 5.65 -14.73 15.71
CA LYS A 65 6.45 -13.56 16.11
C LYS A 65 7.54 -13.24 15.07
N CYS A 66 7.18 -13.25 13.79
CA CYS A 66 8.07 -12.90 12.69
C CYS A 66 8.00 -11.39 12.41
N ALA A 67 9.15 -10.74 12.38
CA ALA A 67 9.29 -9.33 12.08
C ALA A 67 10.38 -9.10 11.03
N ILE A 68 10.20 -8.06 10.22
CA ILE A 68 11.23 -7.63 9.26
C ILE A 68 12.26 -6.82 10.06
N PRO A 69 13.55 -7.22 10.06
CA PRO A 69 14.56 -6.53 10.84
C PRO A 69 14.79 -5.12 10.27
N LYS A 70 15.15 -4.18 11.15
CA LYS A 70 15.34 -2.77 10.74
C LYS A 70 16.44 -2.58 9.68
N SER A 71 17.39 -3.52 9.59
CA SER A 71 18.49 -3.50 8.62
C SER A 71 18.04 -3.53 7.15
N ILE A 72 16.84 -4.07 6.88
CA ILE A 72 16.32 -4.22 5.52
C ILE A 72 15.41 -3.06 5.09
N LYS A 73 15.18 -2.09 5.99
CA LYS A 73 14.48 -0.83 5.70
C LYS A 73 15.19 0.07 4.69
N LYS A 74 16.28 -0.39 4.07
CA LYS A 74 16.89 0.28 2.92
C LYS A 74 16.32 -0.21 1.59
N PHE A 75 15.66 -1.37 1.57
CA PHE A 75 15.18 -2.01 0.35
C PHE A 75 13.68 -1.83 0.19
N SER A 76 13.21 -1.59 -1.03
CA SER A 76 11.77 -1.56 -1.34
C SER A 76 11.22 -2.97 -1.50
N TYR A 77 9.90 -3.14 -1.37
CA TYR A 77 9.23 -4.40 -1.71
C TYR A 77 9.59 -4.84 -3.15
N PRO A 78 9.83 -6.15 -3.42
CA PRO A 78 9.80 -7.30 -2.51
C PRO A 78 11.13 -7.58 -1.80
N ALA A 79 12.20 -6.81 -2.06
CA ALA A 79 13.53 -7.08 -1.51
C ALA A 79 13.57 -6.96 0.03
N CYS A 80 12.76 -6.08 0.62
CA CYS A 80 12.62 -6.02 2.08
C CYS A 80 11.91 -7.23 2.71
N CYS A 81 11.25 -8.08 1.91
CA CYS A 81 10.62 -9.33 2.38
C CYS A 81 11.59 -10.50 2.50
N GLY A 82 12.79 -10.42 1.91
CA GLY A 82 13.70 -11.56 1.73
C GLY A 82 14.33 -12.09 3.02
N GLN A 83 14.24 -11.36 4.13
CA GLN A 83 14.77 -11.79 5.42
C GLN A 83 13.76 -11.41 6.51
N MET A 84 12.95 -12.39 6.92
CA MET A 84 12.12 -12.27 8.11
C MET A 84 12.84 -12.94 9.28
N VAL A 85 12.84 -12.27 10.43
CA VAL A 85 13.38 -12.82 11.66
C VAL A 85 12.20 -13.20 12.55
N CYS A 86 12.05 -14.50 12.76
CA CYS A 86 11.06 -15.06 13.65
C CYS A 86 11.69 -15.31 15.02
N THR A 87 11.17 -14.67 16.05
CA THR A 87 11.53 -15.02 17.43
C THR A 87 10.70 -16.22 17.85
N GLY A 88 11.20 -17.42 17.55
CA GLY A 88 10.70 -18.65 18.15
C GLY A 88 10.97 -18.64 19.65
N HIS A 89 9.97 -18.97 20.45
CA HIS A 89 10.17 -19.31 21.86
C HIS A 89 10.26 -20.83 21.96
#